data_AF-C7BEU2-F1
#
_entry.id   AF-C7BEU2-F1
#
_cell.length_a   1.000
_cell.length_b   1.000
_cell.length_c   1.000
_cell.angle_alpha   90.00
_cell.angle_beta   90.00
_cell.angle_gamma   90.00
#
_symmetry.space_group_name_H-M   'P 1'
#
loop_
_entity.id
_entity.type
_entity.pdbx_description
1 polymer ?
#
loop_
_entity_poly.entity_id
_entity_poly.type
_entity_poly.pdbx_seq_one_letter_code
_entity_poly.pdbx_strand_id
1 'polypeptide(L)' 'MLKFFQFFTGILIIVLIAPQTSTENIVLKKFTETGLFTSYAEAKSFLKITTWFLIFAFLILTFLISYF' A
#
# COMPACT_ATOMS: atom_id res chain seq x y z
N MET A 1 -17.81 10.81 -7.72
CA MET A 1 -16.68 9.98 -8.17
C MET A 1 -15.59 9.83 -7.11
N LEU A 2 -15.24 10.87 -6.35
CA LEU A 2 -14.24 10.81 -5.27
C LEU A 2 -14.50 9.71 -4.22
N LYS A 3 -15.76 9.50 -3.78
CA LYS A 3 -16.13 8.41 -2.86
C LYS A 3 -15.80 7.01 -3.40
N PHE A 4 -15.91 6.80 -4.72
CA PHE A 4 -15.51 5.54 -5.34
C PHE A 4 -13.99 5.34 -5.28
N PHE A 5 -13.20 6.39 -5.56
CA PHE A 5 -11.74 6.35 -5.41
C PHE A 5 -11.31 6.15 -3.95
N GLN A 6 -12.01 6.73 -2.99
CA GLN A 6 -11.78 6.50 -1.55
C GLN A 6 -12.05 5.04 -1.18
N PHE A 7 -13.17 4.47 -1.64
CA PHE A 7 -13.48 3.06 -1.41
C PHE A 7 -12.41 2.13 -2.01
N PHE A 8 -12.03 2.38 -3.27
CA PHE A 8 -11.02 1.59 -3.96
C PHE A 8 -9.64 1.66 -3.29
N THR A 9 -9.20 2.87 -2.90
CA THR A 9 -7.93 3.05 -2.17
C THR A 9 -7.96 2.38 -0.79
N GLY A 10 -9.11 2.40 -0.10
CA GLY A 10 -9.31 1.66 1.15
C GLY A 10 -9.13 0.15 0.97
N ILE A 11 -9.73 -0.44 -0.07
CA ILE A 11 -9.54 -1.87 -0.39
C ILE A 11 -8.07 -2.17 -0.69
N LEU A 12 -7.41 -1.35 -1.52
CA LEU A 12 -6.00 -1.54 -1.85
C LEU A 12 -5.10 -1.51 -0.60
N ILE A 13 -5.36 -0.59 0.33
CA ILE A 13 -4.62 -0.51 1.60
C ILE A 13 -4.83 -1.79 2.41
N ILE A 14 -6.07 -2.29 2.53
CA ILE A 14 -6.36 -3.52 3.27
C ILE A 14 -5.63 -4.70 2.64
N VAL A 15 -5.75 -4.90 1.33
CA VAL A 15 -5.10 -6.00 0.61
C VAL A 15 -3.58 -5.91 0.69
N LEU A 16 -3.02 -4.69 0.68
CA LEU A 16 -1.58 -4.50 0.75
C LEU A 16 -1.04 -4.68 2.18
N ILE A 17 -1.72 -4.19 3.21
CA ILE A 17 -1.22 -4.16 4.59
C ILE A 17 -1.57 -5.45 5.35
N ALA A 18 -2.75 -6.03 5.18
CA ALA A 18 -3.18 -7.22 5.91
C ALA A 18 -2.17 -8.40 5.84
N PRO A 19 -1.58 -8.74 4.69
CA PRO A 19 -0.56 -9.79 4.58
C PRO A 19 0.87 -9.37 5.02
N GLN A 20 1.07 -8.13 5.49
CA GLN A 20 2.36 -7.65 6.00
C GLN A 20 2.44 -7.82 7.52
N THR A 21 2.78 -9.02 7.98
CA THR A 21 3.01 -9.27 9.42
C THR A 21 4.49 -9.24 9.76
N SER A 22 4.83 -9.12 11.06
CA SER A 22 6.22 -9.17 11.54
C SER A 22 6.85 -10.55 11.36
N THR A 23 6.04 -11.61 11.37
CA THR A 23 6.46 -13.00 11.25
C THR A 23 6.62 -13.42 9.80
N GLU A 24 5.67 -13.05 8.94
CA GLU A 24 5.73 -13.30 7.50
C GLU A 24 5.14 -12.12 6.73
N ASN A 25 5.97 -11.50 5.88
CA ASN A 25 5.52 -10.47 4.94
C ASN A 25 5.39 -11.12 3.56
N ILE A 26 4.20 -11.64 3.27
CA ILE A 26 3.91 -12.39 2.04
C ILE A 26 4.07 -11.47 0.81
N VAL A 27 3.69 -10.20 0.93
CA VAL A 27 3.81 -9.22 -0.17
C VAL A 27 5.27 -8.98 -0.52
N LEU A 28 6.10 -8.77 0.50
CA LEU A 28 7.53 -8.57 0.31
C LEU A 28 8.19 -9.81 -0.30
N LYS A 29 7.85 -11.00 0.21
CA LYS A 29 8.32 -12.28 -0.34
C LYS A 29 7.97 -12.41 -1.82
N LYS A 30 6.71 -12.18 -2.18
CA LYS A 30 6.24 -12.22 -3.57
C LYS A 30 6.94 -11.18 -4.44
N PHE A 31 7.16 -9.96 -3.93
CA PHE A 31 7.90 -8.92 -4.65
C PHE A 31 9.34 -9.34 -4.93
N THR A 32 10.05 -9.94 -3.97
CA THR A 32 11.38 -10.49 -4.24
C THR A 32 11.37 -11.68 -5.20
N GLU A 33 10.35 -12.55 -5.14
CA GLU A 33 10.20 -13.69 -6.05
C GLU A 33 9.94 -13.27 -7.51
N THR A 34 9.41 -12.07 -7.75
CA THR A 34 9.16 -11.56 -9.12
C THR A 34 10.43 -11.24 -9.90
N GLY A 35 11.58 -11.06 -9.24
CA GLY A 35 12.82 -10.60 -9.86
C GLY A 35 12.82 -9.12 -10.29
N LEU A 36 11.76 -8.35 -9.95
CA LEU A 36 11.67 -6.92 -10.26
C LEU A 36 12.61 -6.05 -9.40
N PHE A 37 13.04 -6.57 -8.24
CA PHE A 37 13.93 -5.87 -7.32
C PHE A 37 15.27 -6.58 -7.24
N THR A 38 16.36 -5.81 -7.19
CA THR A 38 17.73 -6.34 -7.14
C THR A 38 18.06 -6.98 -5.79
N SER A 39 17.35 -6.58 -4.73
CA SER A 39 17.55 -7.12 -3.38
C SER A 39 16.27 -7.08 -2.54
N TYR A 40 16.25 -7.90 -1.49
CA TYR A 40 15.20 -7.85 -0.47
C TYR A 40 15.10 -6.48 0.21
N ALA A 41 16.23 -5.80 0.43
CA ALA A 41 16.25 -4.48 1.03
C ALA A 41 15.56 -3.44 0.14
N GLU A 42 15.78 -3.51 -1.17
CA GLU A 42 15.13 -2.64 -2.15
C GLU A 42 13.62 -2.89 -2.21
N ALA A 43 13.19 -4.15 -2.32
CA ALA A 43 11.78 -4.52 -2.31
C ALA A 43 11.08 -4.05 -1.02
N LYS A 44 11.75 -4.16 0.13
CA LYS A 44 11.23 -3.70 1.43
C LYS A 44 11.09 -2.18 1.47
N SER A 45 12.08 -1.46 0.96
CA SER A 45 12.04 0.01 0.88
C SER A 45 10.90 0.47 -0.01
N PHE A 46 10.76 -0.12 -1.20
CA PHE A 46 9.67 0.16 -2.13
C PHE A 46 8.31 -0.11 -1.48
N LEU A 47 8.11 -1.30 -0.91
CA LEU A 47 6.84 -1.66 -0.26
C LEU A 47 6.48 -0.69 0.86
N LYS A 48 7.47 -0.25 1.65
CA LYS A 48 7.27 0.77 2.70
C LYS A 48 6.83 2.11 2.11
N ILE A 49 7.51 2.60 1.07
CA ILE A 49 7.19 3.86 0.40
C ILE A 49 5.78 3.80 -0.21
N THR A 50 5.45 2.72 -0.93
CA THR A 50 4.13 2.52 -1.54
C THR A 50 3.03 2.45 -0.50
N THR A 51 3.26 1.76 0.62
CA THR A 51 2.28 1.65 1.71
C THR A 51 2.01 3.03 2.32
N TRP A 52 3.06 3.79 2.65
CA TRP A 52 2.89 5.15 3.19
C TRP A 52 2.22 6.08 2.19
N PHE A 53 2.62 6.03 0.92
CA PHE A 53 2.00 6.82 -0.14
C PHE A 53 0.49 6.54 -0.23
N LEU A 54 0.07 5.27 -0.21
CA LEU A 54 -1.35 4.90 -0.26
C LEU A 54 -2.12 5.40 0.97
N ILE A 55 -1.55 5.27 2.17
CA ILE A 55 -2.16 5.79 3.40
C ILE A 55 -2.36 7.31 3.30
N PHE A 56 -1.34 8.05 2.89
CA PHE A 56 -1.45 9.51 2.72
C PHE A 56 -2.48 9.88 1.64
N ALA A 57 -2.49 9.18 0.51
CA ALA A 57 -3.47 9.40 -0.55
C ALA A 57 -4.91 9.17 -0.05
N PHE A 58 -5.14 8.10 0.73
CA PHE A 58 -6.44 7.83 1.33
C PHE A 58 -6.87 8.91 2.33
N LEU A 59 -5.95 9.39 3.17
CA LEU A 59 -6.23 10.48 4.11
C LEU A 59 -6.56 11.80 3.40
N ILE A 60 -5.82 12.15 2.35
CA ILE A 60 -6.09 13.34 1.53
C ILE A 60 -7.46 13.21 0.86
N LEU A 61 -7.78 12.06 0.25
CA LEU A 61 -9.09 11.81 -0.34
C LEU A 61 -10.22 11.94 0.69
N THR A 62 -10.00 11.43 1.90
CA THR A 62 -10.96 11.53 3.01
C THR A 62 -11.17 12.97 3.43
N PHE A 63 -10.11 13.75 3.55
CA PHE A 63 -10.19 15.17 3.86
C PHE A 63 -10.95 15.95 2.77
N LEU A 64 -10.62 15.72 1.50
CA LEU A 64 -11.29 16.38 0.38
C LEU A 64 -12.78 16.05 0.33
N ILE A 65 -13.18 14.79 0.53
CA ILE A 65 -14.60 14.37 0.55
C ILE A 65 -15.35 14.92 1.75
N SER A 66 -14.67 15.15 2.87
CA SER A 66 -15.30 15.70 4.08
C SER A 66 -15.51 17.20 4.02
N TYR A 67 -14.66 17.92 3.28
CA TYR A 67 -14.66 19.38 3.23
C TYR A 67 -15.38 19.95 1.99
N PHE A 68 -15.38 19.21 0.88
CA PHE A 68 -16.06 19.56 -0.37
C PHE A 68 -17.24 18.62 -0.66
#